data_AF-A0A3A8H512-F1
#
_entry.id   AF-A0A3A8H512-F1
#
_cell.length_a   1.000
_cell.length_b   1.000
_cell.length_c   1.000
_cell.angle_alpha   90.00
_cell.angle_beta   90.00
_cell.angle_gamma   90.00
#
_symmetry.space_group_name_H-M   'P 1'
#
loop_
_entity.id
_entity.type
_entity.pdbx_description
1 polymer ?
#
loop_
_entity_poly.entity_id
_entity_poly.type
_entity_poly.pdbx_seq_one_letter_code
_entity_poly.pdbx_strand_id
1 'polypeptide(L)'
;MNCGSYAKHRSANVCVLSLPSKGEAAERILTASVLKEVIRSMALAWEPDWAVAMSHSHRDMDEGGDKADIWLGWVTYLSRHRGTVPPLPAPVRIEPVEDRGTLLILTPERFTVANPEHVALARQVRELLARAGLMRSAAL
;
A
#
# COMPACT_ATOMS: atom_id res chain seq x y z
N MET A 1 15.39 8.94 -7.42
CA MET A 1 14.26 9.77 -6.95
C MET A 1 14.59 10.19 -5.54
N ASN A 2 14.58 11.50 -5.26
CA ASN A 2 15.00 12.03 -3.96
C ASN A 2 13.78 12.60 -3.25
N CYS A 3 13.60 12.29 -1.97
CA CYS A 3 12.62 12.97 -1.13
C CYS A 3 12.97 14.46 -1.03
N GLY A 4 12.00 15.34 -1.24
CA GLY A 4 12.14 16.79 -1.01
C GLY A 4 12.70 17.61 -2.18
N SER A 5 12.93 17.03 -3.36
CA SER A 5 13.28 17.80 -4.56
C SER A 5 12.03 18.10 -5.39
N TYR A 6 11.76 19.38 -5.69
CA TYR A 6 10.72 19.74 -6.66
C TYR A 6 11.18 19.35 -8.07
N ALA A 7 10.81 18.16 -8.53
CA ALA A 7 11.08 17.72 -9.89
C ALA A 7 10.07 18.38 -10.85
N LYS A 8 10.57 19.20 -11.79
CA LYS A 8 9.77 19.86 -12.84
C LYS A 8 9.14 18.89 -13.87
N HIS A 9 9.36 17.57 -13.73
CA HIS A 9 8.88 16.55 -14.66
C HIS A 9 8.30 15.33 -13.93
N ARG A 10 7.07 14.94 -14.33
CA ARG A 10 6.33 13.63 -14.33
C ARG A 10 6.68 12.49 -13.35
N SER A 11 7.51 12.71 -12.34
CA SER A 11 7.87 11.72 -11.33
C SER A 11 7.29 12.18 -10.01
N ALA A 12 6.35 11.39 -9.46
CA ALA A 12 5.82 11.64 -8.13
C ALA A 12 6.97 11.64 -7.11
N ASN A 13 6.89 12.54 -6.14
CA ASN A 13 7.79 12.49 -4.98
C ASN A 13 7.58 11.16 -4.25
N VAL A 14 8.65 10.39 -4.04
CA VAL A 14 8.58 9.09 -3.38
C VAL A 14 9.57 9.02 -2.22
N CYS A 15 9.14 8.38 -1.14
CA CYS A 15 9.99 7.97 -0.02
C CYS A 15 9.97 6.45 0.07
N VAL A 16 11.16 5.84 0.11
CA VAL A 16 11.31 4.39 0.17
C VAL A 16 12.05 4.02 1.43
N LEU A 17 11.41 3.23 2.30
CA LEU A 17 12.04 2.61 3.45
C LEU A 17 12.38 1.16 3.11
N SER A 18 13.67 0.86 3.01
CA SER A 18 14.15 -0.51 2.80
C SER A 18 14.12 -1.29 4.11
N LEU A 19 13.32 -2.36 4.15
CA LEU A 19 13.21 -3.24 5.32
C LEU A 19 14.12 -4.46 5.18
N PRO A 20 14.61 -5.04 6.29
CA PRO A 20 15.33 -6.31 6.25
C PRO A 20 14.41 -7.42 5.71
N SER A 21 14.93 -8.22 4.78
CA SER A 21 14.15 -9.28 4.12
C SER A 21 14.39 -10.67 4.69
N LYS A 22 15.44 -10.86 5.51
CA LYS A 22 15.84 -12.14 6.11
C LYS A 22 16.40 -11.94 7.54
N GLY A 23 16.43 -13.04 8.29
CA GLY A 23 16.98 -13.09 9.66
C GLY A 23 16.01 -12.57 10.73
N GLU A 24 16.45 -12.61 11.98
CA GLU A 24 15.63 -12.28 13.15
C GLU A 24 15.05 -10.86 13.10
N ALA A 25 15.80 -9.90 12.55
CA ALA A 25 15.33 -8.54 12.36
C ALA A 25 14.14 -8.45 11.39
N ALA A 26 14.15 -9.26 10.32
CA ALA A 26 13.04 -9.33 9.37
C ALA A 26 11.81 -9.95 10.03
N GLU A 27 11.95 -11.05 10.77
CA GLU A 27 10.82 -11.69 11.44
C GLU A 27 10.16 -10.79 12.50
N ARG A 28 10.95 -9.94 13.16
CA ARG A 28 10.43 -8.93 14.10
C ARG A 28 9.66 -7.80 13.40
N ILE A 29 10.11 -7.36 12.23
CA ILE A 29 9.56 -6.18 11.54
C ILE A 29 8.43 -6.53 10.58
N LEU A 30 8.50 -7.68 9.90
CA LEU A 30 7.57 -8.09 8.84
C LEU A 30 6.29 -8.71 9.43
N THR A 31 5.65 -7.97 10.33
CA THR A 31 4.35 -8.28 10.93
C THR A 31 3.34 -7.20 10.55
N ALA A 32 2.06 -7.56 10.44
CA ALA A 32 1.02 -6.60 10.09
C ALA A 32 0.97 -5.42 11.06
N SER A 33 1.14 -5.68 12.37
CA SER A 33 1.13 -4.64 13.41
C SER A 33 2.27 -3.64 13.27
N VAL A 34 3.49 -4.09 12.97
CA VAL A 34 4.63 -3.18 12.81
C VAL A 34 4.53 -2.42 11.49
N LEU A 35 4.25 -3.09 10.38
CA LEU A 35 4.14 -2.44 9.08
C LEU A 35 3.01 -1.42 9.04
N LYS A 36 1.91 -1.70 9.75
CA LYS A 36 0.83 -0.72 9.96
C LYS A 36 1.35 0.57 10.58
N GLU A 37 2.05 0.49 11.72
CA GLU A 37 2.54 1.70 12.41
C GLU A 37 3.62 2.43 11.60
N VAL A 38 4.44 1.70 10.84
CA VAL A 38 5.41 2.30 9.91
C VAL A 38 4.70 3.12 8.83
N ILE A 39 3.72 2.52 8.13
CA ILE A 39 2.97 3.22 7.06
C ILE A 39 2.16 4.38 7.64
N ARG A 40 1.56 4.20 8.83
CA ARG A 40 0.87 5.27 9.55
C ARG A 40 1.80 6.45 9.85
N SER A 41 2.99 6.18 10.39
CA SER A 41 3.99 7.21 10.69
C SER A 41 4.44 7.94 9.43
N MET A 42 4.66 7.22 8.33
CA MET A 42 4.98 7.82 7.04
C MET A 42 3.83 8.70 6.51
N ALA A 43 2.59 8.26 6.66
CA ALA A 43 1.43 9.02 6.23
C ALA A 43 1.28 10.34 7.00
N LEU A 44 1.51 10.31 8.33
CA LEU A 44 1.44 11.50 9.18
C LEU A 44 2.59 12.48 8.93
N ALA A 45 3.79 11.98 8.63
CA ALA A 45 4.98 12.81 8.45
C ALA A 45 5.10 13.43 7.05
N TRP A 46 4.62 12.77 6.00
CA TRP A 46 4.79 13.22 4.61
C TRP A 46 3.49 13.54 3.87
N GLU A 47 2.33 13.22 4.44
CA GLU A 47 1.01 13.43 3.82
C GLU A 47 0.94 12.95 2.35
N PRO A 48 1.38 11.72 2.03
CA PRO A 48 1.41 11.25 0.65
C PRO A 48 -0.01 11.00 0.10
N ASP A 49 -0.16 10.94 -1.22
CA ASP A 49 -1.42 10.51 -1.83
C ASP A 49 -1.72 9.03 -1.53
N TRP A 50 -0.66 8.21 -1.45
CA TRP A 50 -0.73 6.80 -1.09
C TRP A 50 0.62 6.33 -0.54
N ALA A 51 0.61 5.24 0.23
CA ALA A 51 1.81 4.55 0.67
C ALA A 51 1.56 3.05 0.73
N VAL A 52 2.60 2.24 0.55
CA VAL A 52 2.48 0.78 0.47
C VAL A 52 3.64 0.06 1.14
N ALA A 53 3.33 -1.00 1.88
CA ALA A 53 4.28 -2.02 2.29
C ALA A 53 4.05 -3.28 1.44
N MET A 54 5.04 -3.66 0.63
CA MET A 54 4.95 -4.79 -0.29
C MET A 54 6.33 -5.45 -0.49
N SER A 55 6.33 -6.76 -0.77
CA SER A 55 7.55 -7.44 -1.23
C SER A 55 7.83 -7.14 -2.70
N HIS A 56 9.09 -7.26 -3.11
CA HIS A 56 9.46 -7.22 -4.52
C HIS A 56 8.70 -8.27 -5.33
N SER A 57 8.61 -9.50 -4.82
CA SER A 57 7.86 -10.57 -5.49
C SER A 57 6.37 -10.24 -5.71
N HIS A 58 5.73 -9.49 -4.81
CA HIS A 58 4.34 -9.05 -5.01
C HIS A 58 4.27 -7.92 -6.03
N ARG A 59 5.24 -7.00 -6.01
CA ARG A 59 5.36 -5.92 -6.99
C ARG A 59 5.54 -6.44 -8.40
N ASP A 60 6.38 -7.45 -8.59
CA ASP A 60 6.72 -8.00 -9.90
C ASP A 60 5.51 -8.72 -10.55
N MET A 61 4.53 -9.16 -9.75
CA MET A 61 3.26 -9.70 -10.27
C MET A 61 2.36 -8.63 -10.88
N ASP A 62 2.46 -7.39 -10.41
CA ASP A 62 1.67 -6.24 -10.89
C ASP A 62 2.28 -5.58 -12.14
N GLU A 63 3.48 -5.98 -12.57
CA GLU A 63 4.18 -5.40 -13.75
C GLU A 63 3.48 -5.67 -15.10
N GLY A 64 2.40 -6.48 -15.11
CA GLY A 64 1.52 -6.68 -16.26
C GLY A 64 0.30 -5.74 -16.33
N GLY A 65 0.08 -4.90 -15.30
CA GLY A 65 -1.00 -3.91 -15.24
C GLY A 65 -0.60 -2.54 -15.83
N ASP A 66 -1.60 -1.69 -16.10
CA ASP A 66 -1.37 -0.34 -16.65
C ASP A 66 -0.41 0.44 -15.73
N LYS A 67 0.73 0.90 -16.27
CA LYS A 67 1.92 1.38 -15.54
C LYS A 67 1.69 2.64 -14.68
N ALA A 68 0.46 3.14 -14.63
CA ALA A 68 0.05 4.36 -13.95
C ALA A 68 -0.86 4.10 -12.73
N ASP A 69 -1.10 2.85 -12.32
CA ASP A 69 -1.98 2.56 -11.18
C ASP A 69 -1.23 2.48 -9.84
N ILE A 70 -1.94 2.82 -8.76
CA ILE A 70 -1.45 2.64 -7.38
C ILE A 70 -1.20 1.15 -7.10
N TRP A 71 -0.13 0.84 -6.37
CA TRP A 71 0.11 -0.52 -5.90
C TRP A 71 -0.70 -0.84 -4.65
N LEU A 72 -1.36 -1.99 -4.67
CA LEU A 72 -1.99 -2.57 -3.49
C LEU A 72 -1.02 -3.58 -2.86
N GLY A 73 -0.50 -3.26 -1.67
CA GLY A 73 0.41 -4.12 -0.94
C GLY A 73 -0.29 -4.85 0.20
N TRP A 74 0.52 -5.43 1.09
CA TRP A 74 -0.01 -6.04 2.31
C TRP A 74 -0.66 -4.99 3.22
N VAL A 75 0.03 -3.85 3.37
CA VAL A 75 -0.50 -2.65 4.01
C VAL A 75 -0.48 -1.51 3.01
N THR A 76 -1.62 -0.85 2.80
CA THR A 76 -1.75 0.29 1.88
C THR A 76 -2.49 1.43 2.57
N TYR A 77 -1.93 2.63 2.49
CA TYR A 77 -2.59 3.86 2.88
C TYR A 77 -3.11 4.60 1.64
N LEU A 78 -4.32 5.15 1.76
CA LEU A 78 -4.96 6.01 0.77
C LEU A 78 -5.37 7.33 1.46
N SER A 79 -4.93 8.45 0.91
CA SER A 79 -5.32 9.77 1.43
C SER A 79 -6.83 10.02 1.28
N ARG A 80 -7.39 10.83 2.18
CA ARG A 80 -8.83 11.14 2.23
C ARG A 80 -9.39 11.72 0.93
N HIS A 81 -8.57 12.50 0.21
CA HIS A 81 -9.01 13.21 -0.99
C HIS A 81 -9.24 12.26 -2.17
N ARG A 82 -8.77 11.01 -2.07
CA ARG A 82 -8.99 9.99 -3.10
C ARG A 82 -10.40 9.42 -3.08
N GLY A 83 -11.10 9.55 -1.95
CA GLY A 83 -12.47 9.08 -1.79
C GLY A 83 -12.64 8.15 -0.60
N THR A 84 -13.81 7.51 -0.54
CA THR A 84 -14.18 6.59 0.55
C THR A 84 -13.93 5.15 0.15
N VAL A 85 -13.26 4.39 1.02
CA VAL A 85 -13.03 2.96 0.82
C VAL A 85 -14.37 2.21 0.91
N PRO A 86 -14.77 1.43 -0.10
CA PRO A 86 -15.99 0.62 -0.04
C PRO A 86 -15.82 -0.51 0.99
N PRO A 87 -16.90 -1.17 1.43
CA PRO A 87 -16.78 -2.40 2.21
C PRO A 87 -15.89 -3.44 1.51
N LEU A 88 -14.93 -4.01 2.24
CA LEU A 88 -13.98 -5.01 1.74
C LEU A 88 -14.24 -6.37 2.39
N PRO A 89 -13.91 -7.49 1.70
CA PRO A 89 -14.09 -8.83 2.26
C PRO A 89 -13.17 -9.07 3.45
N ALA A 90 -13.57 -9.96 4.36
CA ALA A 90 -12.65 -10.49 5.36
C ALA A 90 -11.48 -11.23 4.68
N PRO A 91 -10.27 -11.26 5.27
CA PRO A 91 -9.90 -10.72 6.58
C PRO A 91 -9.44 -9.25 6.57
N VAL A 92 -9.73 -8.48 5.50
CA VAL A 92 -9.23 -7.11 5.33
C VAL A 92 -9.68 -6.22 6.49
N ARG A 93 -8.73 -5.50 7.08
CA ARG A 93 -9.00 -4.46 8.08
C ARG A 93 -8.85 -3.09 7.46
N ILE A 94 -9.78 -2.22 7.80
CA ILE A 94 -9.83 -0.82 7.37
C ILE A 94 -9.70 0.02 8.65
N GLU A 95 -8.62 0.79 8.77
CA GLU A 95 -8.33 1.62 9.94
C GLU A 95 -8.15 3.09 9.53
N PRO A 96 -8.73 4.06 10.25
CA PRO A 96 -8.50 5.47 9.99
C PRO A 96 -7.09 5.92 10.41
N VAL A 97 -6.49 6.80 9.60
CA VAL A 97 -5.28 7.54 9.96
C VAL A 97 -5.68 8.99 10.22
N GLU A 98 -6.13 9.25 11.44
CA GLU A 98 -6.64 10.56 11.87
C GLU A 98 -7.64 11.12 10.85
N ASP A 99 -7.49 12.40 10.48
CA ASP A 99 -8.23 13.05 9.41
C ASP A 99 -7.52 12.96 8.05
N ARG A 100 -6.40 12.23 7.94
CA ARG A 100 -5.53 12.18 6.76
C ARG A 100 -5.99 11.21 5.70
N GLY A 101 -6.51 10.04 6.10
CA GLY A 101 -6.94 9.01 5.18
C GLY A 101 -7.22 7.67 5.83
N THR A 102 -7.12 6.60 5.04
CA THR A 102 -7.47 5.24 5.45
C THR A 102 -6.32 4.28 5.19
N LEU A 103 -6.09 3.37 6.12
CA LEU A 103 -5.10 2.31 6.05
C LEU A 103 -5.80 0.95 5.90
N LEU A 104 -5.37 0.20 4.92
CA LEU A 104 -5.86 -1.13 4.56
C LEU A 104 -4.81 -2.16 4.95
N ILE A 105 -5.20 -3.19 5.69
CA ILE A 105 -4.36 -4.36 5.99
C ILE A 105 -5.06 -5.59 5.41
N LEU A 106 -4.45 -6.23 4.41
CA LEU A 106 -5.11 -7.36 3.71
C LEU A 106 -5.29 -8.57 4.63
N THR A 107 -4.26 -8.93 5.39
CA THR A 107 -4.23 -10.13 6.24
C THR A 107 -3.52 -9.83 7.57
N PRO A 108 -3.93 -10.44 8.70
CA PRO A 108 -3.20 -10.30 9.97
C PRO A 108 -1.85 -11.04 9.97
N GLU A 109 -1.77 -12.18 9.29
CA GLU A 109 -0.56 -12.95 9.03
C GLU A 109 0.25 -12.41 7.85
N ARG A 110 1.51 -12.84 7.76
CA ARG A 110 2.43 -12.41 6.71
C ARG A 110 1.90 -12.70 5.32
N PHE A 111 1.61 -11.64 4.58
CA PHE A 111 1.24 -11.73 3.17
C PHE A 111 2.42 -12.25 2.35
N THR A 112 2.15 -13.23 1.50
CA THR A 112 3.13 -13.85 0.60
C THR A 112 2.46 -14.22 -0.71
N VAL A 113 3.21 -14.08 -1.81
CA VAL A 113 2.77 -14.51 -3.15
C VAL A 113 2.72 -16.03 -3.30
N ALA A 114 3.37 -16.77 -2.40
CA ALA A 114 3.36 -18.23 -2.38
C ALA A 114 2.02 -18.80 -1.87
N ASN A 115 1.23 -18.01 -1.14
CA ASN A 115 -0.12 -18.39 -0.75
C ASN A 115 -1.12 -17.92 -1.82
N PRO A 116 -1.80 -18.83 -2.55
CA PRO A 116 -2.76 -18.45 -3.58
C PRO A 116 -3.97 -17.69 -3.02
N GLU A 117 -4.35 -17.91 -1.76
CA GLU A 117 -5.46 -17.19 -1.12
C GLU A 117 -5.13 -15.71 -0.92
N HIS A 118 -3.88 -15.39 -0.53
CA HIS A 118 -3.41 -14.02 -0.43
C HIS A 118 -3.48 -13.30 -1.78
N VAL A 119 -3.05 -13.96 -2.85
CA VAL A 119 -3.07 -13.40 -4.21
C VAL A 119 -4.51 -13.18 -4.69
N ALA A 120 -5.41 -14.14 -4.44
CA ALA A 120 -6.82 -14.02 -4.79
C ALA A 120 -7.50 -12.87 -4.05
N LEU A 121 -7.23 -12.74 -2.74
CA LEU A 121 -7.73 -11.64 -1.92
C LEU A 121 -7.24 -10.28 -2.44
N ALA A 122 -5.93 -10.15 -2.71
CA ALA A 122 -5.35 -8.92 -3.23
C ALA A 122 -6.00 -8.51 -4.56
N ARG A 123 -6.22 -9.46 -5.48
CA ARG A 123 -6.91 -9.20 -6.75
C ARG A 123 -8.35 -8.72 -6.54
N GLN A 124 -9.11 -9.42 -5.69
CA GLN A 124 -10.49 -9.05 -5.40
C GLN A 124 -10.60 -7.65 -4.78
N VAL A 125 -9.72 -7.33 -3.81
CA VAL A 125 -9.68 -6.01 -3.19
C VAL A 125 -9.28 -4.94 -4.22
N ARG A 126 -8.28 -5.21 -5.06
CA ARG A 126 -7.87 -4.29 -6.14
C ARG A 126 -9.04 -3.96 -7.06
N GLU A 127 -9.83 -4.95 -7.49
CA GLU A 127 -11.01 -4.74 -8.34
C GLU A 127 -12.09 -3.90 -7.65
N LEU A 128 -12.34 -4.12 -6.35
CA LEU A 128 -13.28 -3.32 -5.57
C LEU A 128 -12.83 -1.85 -5.46
N LEU A 129 -11.56 -1.63 -5.13
CA LEU A 129 -10.97 -0.29 -5.05
C LEU A 129 -10.94 0.41 -6.42
N ALA A 130 -10.65 -0.32 -7.48
CA ALA A 130 -10.63 0.21 -8.84
C ALA A 130 -12.03 0.65 -9.31
N ARG A 131 -13.07 -0.17 -9.03
CA ARG A 131 -14.47 0.20 -9.30
C ARG A 131 -14.91 1.44 -8.51
N ALA A 132 -14.40 1.60 -7.28
CA ALA A 132 -14.60 2.81 -6.49
C ALA A 132 -13.76 4.02 -6.96
N GLY A 133 -12.92 3.85 -7.98
CA GLY A 133 -12.07 4.90 -8.54
C GLY A 133 -10.79 5.19 -7.73
N LEU A 134 -10.50 4.40 -6.70
CA LEU A 134 -9.42 4.66 -5.74
C LEU A 134 -8.03 4.25 -6.23
N MET A 135 -7.94 3.44 -7.30
CA MET A 135 -6.68 2.88 -7.80
C MET A 135 -6.02 3.68 -8.93
N ARG A 136 -6.73 4.65 -9.51
CA ARG A 136 -6.21 5.48 -10.61
C ARG A 136 -5.12 6.42 -10.10
N SER A 137 -3.96 6.54 -10.75
CA SER A 137 -3.10 7.71 -10.48
C SER A 137 -3.92 8.99 -10.66
N ALA A 138 -3.66 10.00 -9.83
CA ALA A 138 -4.24 11.31 -10.06
C ALA A 138 -3.89 11.73 -11.50
N ALA A 139 -4.92 11.97 -12.31
CA ALA A 139 -4.72 12.70 -13.56
C ALA A 139 -4.39 14.12 -13.15
N LEU A 140 -3.16 14.56 -13.43
CA LEU A 140 -2.81 15.97 -13.47
C LEU A 140 -3.28 16.55 -14.80
#